data_AF-A0A397DTR8-F1
#
_entry.id   AF-A0A397DTR8-F1
#
_cell.length_a   1.000
_cell.length_b   1.000
_cell.length_c   1.000
_cell.angle_alpha   90.00
_cell.angle_beta   90.00
_cell.angle_gamma   90.00
#
_symmetry.space_group_name_H-M   'P 1'
#
loop_
_entity.id
_entity.type
_entity.pdbx_description
1 polymer ?
#
loop_
_entity_poly.entity_id
_entity_poly.type
_entity_poly.pdbx_seq_one_letter_code
_entity_poly.pdbx_strand_id
1 'polypeptide(L)'
;DFGISRELADDTMTSEAGTAAWTAPEVLTNNGHYNEKADMYSFGVVLSELDTWQIPYSSTSSQSSNGPNGYSNVQMAMLVAAGKLAPSFRSDCPPEVLALARACLSMDPDSRPTASIVAYELRRLQSAKLRQQRND
;
A
#
# COMPACT_ATOMS: atom_id res chain seq x y z
N ASP A 1 11.68 -6.37 7.71
CA ASP A 1 12.42 -5.15 7.99
C ASP A 1 11.44 -4.18 8.65
N PHE A 2 11.58 -3.93 9.95
CA PHE A 2 10.72 -3.01 10.70
C PHE A 2 11.43 -1.66 10.68
N GLY A 3 11.07 -0.81 9.72
CA GLY A 3 11.70 0.47 9.48
C GLY A 3 12.03 1.20 10.77
N ILE A 4 13.31 1.58 10.88
CA ILE A 4 13.93 2.34 11.96
C ILE A 4 12.90 3.14 12.74
N SER A 5 12.59 2.73 13.98
CA SER A 5 11.77 3.48 14.94
C SER A 5 12.26 4.92 14.98
N ARG A 6 11.55 5.84 14.32
CA ARG A 6 11.93 7.25 14.27
C ARG A 6 11.30 7.98 15.44
N GLU A 7 12.13 8.31 16.42
CA GLU A 7 11.89 9.46 17.28
C GLU A 7 11.74 10.71 16.40
N LEU A 8 10.77 11.57 16.73
CA LEU A 8 10.53 12.86 16.08
C LEU A 8 11.85 13.64 15.94
N ALA A 9 12.48 13.58 14.78
CA ALA A 9 13.63 14.42 14.44
C ALA A 9 13.66 14.67 12.93
N ASP A 10 13.20 15.88 12.61
CA ASP A 10 13.67 16.77 11.56
C ASP A 10 14.02 16.21 10.17
N ASP A 11 13.13 16.51 9.24
CA ASP A 11 13.43 17.30 8.04
C ASP A 11 14.74 16.98 7.31
N THR A 12 14.79 15.87 6.57
CA THR A 12 15.61 15.82 5.34
C THR A 12 15.04 14.82 4.33
N MET A 13 14.57 15.35 3.21
CA MET A 13 13.87 14.69 2.11
C MET A 13 14.71 13.74 1.21
N THR A 14 15.77 13.08 1.68
CA THR A 14 16.69 12.38 0.76
C THR A 14 17.42 11.16 1.32
N SER A 15 16.74 10.15 1.87
CA SER A 15 17.47 8.94 2.30
C SER A 15 16.69 7.63 2.33
N GLU A 16 16.00 7.25 1.24
CA GLU A 16 15.96 5.86 0.73
C GLU A 16 14.95 5.73 -0.43
N ALA A 17 15.49 5.78 -1.65
CA ALA A 17 14.77 5.60 -2.91
C ALA A 17 14.10 4.22 -3.07
N GLY A 18 14.23 3.30 -2.10
CA GLY A 18 13.65 1.97 -2.10
C GLY A 18 12.20 1.88 -1.59
N THR A 19 11.75 2.81 -0.74
CA THR A 19 10.47 2.67 0.00
C THR A 19 9.33 3.56 -0.54
N ALA A 20 9.62 4.46 -1.50
CA ALA A 20 8.65 5.44 -2.00
C ALA A 20 7.37 4.83 -2.58
N ALA A 21 7.42 3.60 -3.10
CA ALA A 21 6.25 2.91 -3.65
C ALA A 21 5.22 2.50 -2.58
N TRP A 22 5.64 2.33 -1.32
CA TRP A 22 4.73 2.00 -0.22
C TRP A 22 4.28 3.26 0.54
N THR A 23 4.90 4.41 0.28
CA THR A 23 4.58 5.66 0.98
C THR A 23 3.18 6.19 0.64
N ALA A 24 2.45 6.58 1.68
CA ALA A 24 1.12 7.17 1.58
C ALA A 24 1.13 8.53 0.86
N PRO A 25 0.07 8.90 0.12
CA PRO A 25 0.02 10.12 -0.69
C PRO A 25 0.19 11.41 0.13
N GLU A 26 -0.32 11.46 1.35
CA GLU A 26 -0.17 12.60 2.27
C GLU A 26 1.26 12.76 2.77
N VAL A 27 2.01 11.65 2.93
CA VAL A 27 3.42 11.69 3.34
C VAL A 27 4.30 12.21 2.20
N LEU A 28 3.90 11.96 0.94
CA LEU A 28 4.58 12.47 -0.26
C LEU A 28 4.33 13.97 -0.51
N THR A 29 3.23 14.53 0.01
CA THR A 29 2.77 15.89 -0.33
C THR A 29 2.82 16.89 0.82
N ASN A 30 2.63 16.46 2.07
CA ASN A 30 2.28 17.35 3.17
C ASN A 30 3.35 17.42 4.27
N ASN A 31 4.57 17.82 3.88
CA ASN A 31 5.73 18.04 4.78
C ASN A 31 6.05 16.85 5.72
N GLY A 32 5.67 15.63 5.36
CA GLY A 32 6.01 14.43 6.14
C GLY A 32 5.17 14.19 7.39
N HIS A 33 3.96 14.77 7.50
CA HIS A 33 3.04 14.39 8.58
C HIS A 33 2.67 12.90 8.45
N TYR A 34 3.25 12.12 9.34
CA TYR A 34 3.09 10.67 9.40
C TYR A 34 2.31 10.32 10.66
N ASN A 35 1.24 9.55 10.49
CA ASN A 35 0.53 8.91 11.59
C ASN A 35 0.28 7.44 11.25
N GLU A 36 -0.37 6.73 12.15
CA GLU A 36 -0.69 5.31 11.96
C GLU A 36 -1.56 5.04 10.72
N LYS A 37 -2.22 6.04 10.13
CA LYS A 37 -2.97 5.87 8.87
C LYS A 37 -2.04 5.72 7.67
N ALA A 38 -0.84 6.30 7.71
CA ALA A 38 0.16 6.11 6.67
C ALA A 38 0.67 4.65 6.66
N ASP A 39 0.85 4.04 7.83
CA ASP A 39 1.11 2.59 7.96
C ASP A 39 0.02 1.75 7.28
N MET A 40 -1.24 2.15 7.45
CA MET A 40 -2.36 1.42 6.86
C MET A 40 -2.36 1.51 5.33
N TYR A 41 -1.95 2.64 4.75
CA TYR A 41 -1.75 2.73 3.30
C TYR A 41 -0.64 1.78 2.83
N SER A 42 0.52 1.84 3.49
CA SER A 42 1.66 0.94 3.21
C SER A 42 1.23 -0.53 3.28
N PHE A 43 0.42 -0.89 4.27
CA PHE A 43 -0.14 -2.23 4.39
C PHE A 43 -1.03 -2.62 3.20
N GLY A 44 -1.86 -1.69 2.71
CA GLY A 44 -2.64 -1.89 1.48
C GLY A 44 -1.76 -2.14 0.25
N VAL A 45 -0.62 -1.46 0.14
CA VAL A 45 0.36 -1.69 -0.91
C VAL A 45 1.00 -3.08 -0.77
N VAL A 46 1.34 -3.51 0.45
CA VAL A 46 1.84 -4.88 0.72
C VAL A 46 0.82 -5.94 0.31
N LEU A 47 -0.48 -5.74 0.57
CA LEU A 47 -1.51 -6.67 0.11
C LEU A 47 -1.54 -6.81 -1.41
N SER A 48 -1.28 -5.73 -2.14
CA SER A 48 -1.17 -5.78 -3.62
C SER A 48 0.05 -6.57 -4.09
N GLU A 49 1.19 -6.41 -3.40
CA GLU A 49 2.43 -7.13 -3.69
C GLU A 49 2.27 -8.62 -3.40
N LEU A 50 1.62 -8.99 -2.30
CA LEU A 50 1.33 -10.39 -1.96
C LEU A 50 0.39 -11.05 -2.96
N ASP A 51 -0.60 -10.31 -3.47
CA ASP A 51 -1.55 -10.81 -4.46
C ASP A 51 -0.87 -11.00 -5.83
N THR A 52 -0.12 -9.99 -6.28
CA THR A 52 0.48 -9.98 -7.62
C THR A 52 1.83 -10.71 -7.70
N TRP A 53 2.54 -10.88 -6.58
CA TRP A 53 3.95 -11.27 -6.50
C TRP A 53 4.87 -10.36 -7.31
N GLN A 54 4.50 -9.08 -7.46
CA GLN A 54 5.27 -8.09 -8.19
C GLN A 54 5.54 -6.87 -7.32
N ILE A 55 6.62 -6.15 -7.65
CA ILE A 55 6.88 -4.83 -7.08
C ILE A 55 5.67 -3.93 -7.38
N PRO A 56 5.17 -3.14 -6.41
CA PRO A 56 4.04 -2.24 -6.63
C PRO A 56 4.23 -1.35 -7.85
N TYR A 57 3.16 -1.16 -8.62
CA TYR A 57 3.10 -0.33 -9.84
C TYR A 57 3.94 -0.81 -11.04
N SER A 58 4.54 -2.00 -10.98
CA SER A 58 5.29 -2.59 -12.11
C SER A 58 4.42 -2.88 -13.34
N SER A 59 3.14 -3.21 -13.16
CA SER A 59 2.24 -3.60 -14.26
C SER A 59 1.67 -2.43 -15.07
N THR A 60 1.84 -1.19 -14.59
CA THR A 60 1.29 0.02 -15.23
C THR A 60 2.19 0.64 -16.31
N SER A 61 3.36 0.04 -16.57
CA SER A 61 4.31 0.55 -17.55
C SER A 61 3.99 0.10 -18.98
N SER A 62 3.05 0.78 -19.65
CA SER A 62 3.16 0.92 -21.10
C SER A 62 4.11 2.09 -21.38
N GLN A 63 5.30 1.77 -21.88
CA GLN A 63 6.33 2.65 -22.44
C GLN A 63 7.30 3.38 -21.46
N SER A 64 8.52 2.84 -21.39
CA SER A 64 9.83 3.50 -21.24
C SER A 64 9.90 4.88 -20.53
N SER A 65 10.55 4.95 -19.36
CA SER A 65 11.99 5.27 -19.30
C SER A 65 12.58 5.15 -17.88
N ASN A 66 13.71 4.44 -17.79
CA ASN A 66 14.77 4.49 -16.74
C ASN A 66 14.47 4.05 -15.28
N GLY A 67 13.28 3.53 -14.93
CA GLY A 67 13.00 3.00 -13.58
C GLY A 67 12.41 1.57 -13.59
N PRO A 68 12.52 0.79 -12.50
CA PRO A 68 12.02 -0.59 -12.41
C PRO A 68 10.51 -0.74 -12.65
N ASN A 69 9.75 0.35 -12.52
CA ASN A 69 8.29 0.40 -12.72
C ASN A 69 7.86 1.29 -13.91
N GLY A 70 8.79 1.65 -14.81
CA GLY A 70 8.53 2.55 -15.94
C GLY A 70 8.35 4.03 -15.58
N TYR A 71 8.31 4.37 -14.28
CA TYR A 71 8.29 5.73 -13.75
C TYR A 71 9.57 6.01 -12.95
N SER A 72 10.04 7.26 -12.95
CA SER A 72 10.98 7.72 -11.92
C SER A 72 10.28 7.79 -10.56
N ASN A 73 11.02 7.69 -9.45
CA ASN A 73 10.45 7.79 -8.10
C ASN A 73 9.65 9.08 -7.90
N VAL A 74 10.14 10.20 -8.44
CA VAL A 74 9.49 11.51 -8.37
C VAL A 74 8.18 11.52 -9.17
N GLN A 75 8.17 10.91 -10.36
CA GLN A 75 6.96 10.81 -11.18
C GLN A 75 5.91 9.89 -10.54
N MET A 76 6.34 8.75 -10.01
CA MET A 76 5.47 7.84 -9.27
C MET A 76 4.82 8.54 -8.08
N ALA A 77 5.63 9.23 -7.26
CA ALA A 77 5.15 9.97 -6.11
C ALA A 77 4.09 11.01 -6.50
N MET A 78 4.33 11.79 -7.56
CA MET A 78 3.35 12.75 -8.06
C MET A 78 2.05 12.09 -8.55
N LEU A 79 2.13 10.95 -9.23
CA LEU A 79 0.95 10.26 -9.73
C LEU A 79 0.12 9.63 -8.60
N VAL A 80 0.77 9.05 -7.60
CA VAL A 80 0.12 8.51 -6.40
C VAL A 80 -0.53 9.64 -5.59
N ALA A 81 0.20 10.71 -5.33
CA ALA A 81 -0.31 11.90 -4.66
C ALA A 81 -1.54 12.51 -5.37
N ALA A 82 -1.56 12.49 -6.70
CA ALA A 82 -2.68 12.96 -7.50
C ALA A 82 -3.84 11.95 -7.63
N GLY A 83 -3.74 10.76 -7.02
CA GLY A 83 -4.71 9.68 -7.15
C GLY A 83 -4.82 9.09 -8.57
N LYS A 84 -3.81 9.32 -9.42
CA LYS A 84 -3.76 8.87 -10.82
C LYS A 84 -3.07 7.52 -10.98
N LEU A 85 -2.37 7.06 -9.95
CA LEU A 85 -1.73 5.76 -9.89
C LEU A 85 -2.14 5.08 -8.58
N ALA A 86 -2.53 3.81 -8.68
CA ALA A 86 -2.93 2.99 -7.55
C ALA A 86 -2.37 1.57 -7.72
N PRO A 87 -2.11 0.84 -6.62
CA PRO A 87 -1.66 -0.55 -6.71
C PRO A 87 -2.67 -1.43 -7.45
N SER A 88 -2.15 -2.39 -8.22
CA SER A 88 -2.93 -3.34 -8.98
C SER A 88 -3.15 -4.64 -8.21
N PHE A 89 -4.23 -5.34 -8.55
CA PHE A 89 -4.55 -6.66 -8.01
C PHE A 89 -4.91 -7.56 -9.18
N ARG A 90 -4.66 -8.86 -9.03
CA ARG A 90 -5.06 -9.87 -10.01
C ARG A 90 -6.57 -10.00 -10.05
N SER A 91 -7.09 -10.45 -11.20
CA SER A 91 -8.53 -10.66 -11.39
C SER A 91 -9.12 -11.77 -10.52
N ASP A 92 -8.29 -12.67 -10.01
CA ASP A 92 -8.65 -13.79 -9.13
C ASP A 92 -8.40 -13.49 -7.64
N CYS A 93 -8.06 -12.25 -7.29
CA CYS A 93 -7.93 -11.82 -5.90
C CYS A 93 -9.29 -12.02 -5.17
N PRO A 94 -9.33 -12.69 -4.01
CA PRO A 94 -10.57 -12.86 -3.25
C PRO A 94 -11.26 -11.52 -2.98
N PRO A 95 -12.56 -11.35 -3.33
CA PRO A 95 -13.25 -10.06 -3.27
C PRO A 95 -13.17 -9.37 -1.90
N GLU A 96 -13.20 -10.15 -0.82
CA GLU A 96 -13.12 -9.64 0.55
C GLU A 96 -11.73 -9.11 0.90
N VAL A 97 -10.68 -9.75 0.39
CA VAL A 97 -9.29 -9.28 0.56
C VAL A 97 -9.07 -8.01 -0.27
N LEU A 98 -9.55 -8.00 -1.51
CA LEU A 98 -9.50 -6.83 -2.38
C LEU A 98 -10.23 -5.62 -1.77
N ALA A 99 -11.40 -5.83 -1.17
CA ALA A 99 -12.16 -4.79 -0.49
C ALA A 99 -11.38 -4.23 0.71
N LEU A 100 -10.77 -5.10 1.52
CA LEU A 100 -9.96 -4.70 2.67
C LEU A 100 -8.71 -3.91 2.23
N ALA A 101 -8.03 -4.38 1.18
CA ALA A 101 -6.86 -3.72 0.63
C ALA A 101 -7.21 -2.33 0.06
N ARG A 102 -8.32 -2.20 -0.67
CA ARG A 102 -8.81 -0.92 -1.19
C ARG A 102 -9.18 0.06 -0.09
N ALA A 103 -9.77 -0.42 1.02
CA ALA A 103 -10.05 0.43 2.18
C ALA A 103 -8.75 0.97 2.82
N CYS A 104 -7.70 0.14 2.87
CA CYS A 104 -6.37 0.55 3.33
C CYS A 104 -5.73 1.60 2.38
N LEU A 105 -5.95 1.47 1.07
CA LEU A 105 -5.42 2.35 0.02
C LEU A 105 -6.24 3.64 -0.21
N SER A 106 -7.12 4.02 0.71
CA SER A 106 -7.89 5.26 0.59
C SER A 106 -6.97 6.49 0.51
N MET A 107 -7.29 7.42 -0.40
CA MET A 107 -6.60 8.72 -0.49
C MET A 107 -6.83 9.58 0.75
N ASP A 108 -8.01 9.49 1.35
CA ASP A 108 -8.32 10.09 2.64
C ASP A 108 -7.79 9.20 3.77
N PRO A 109 -6.83 9.68 4.60
CA PRO A 109 -6.27 8.91 5.71
C PRO A 109 -7.31 8.51 6.76
N ASP A 110 -8.31 9.35 7.02
CA ASP A 110 -9.30 9.09 8.07
C ASP A 110 -10.26 7.96 7.69
N SER A 111 -10.51 7.81 6.38
CA SER A 111 -11.29 6.71 5.81
C SER A 111 -10.58 5.35 5.88
N ARG A 112 -9.27 5.29 6.20
CA ARG A 112 -8.54 4.02 6.31
C ARG A 112 -8.89 3.29 7.61
N PRO A 113 -9.11 1.96 7.59
CA PRO A 113 -9.34 1.19 8.81
C PRO A 113 -8.09 1.20 9.70
N THR A 114 -8.26 1.07 11.01
CA THR A 114 -7.12 0.89 11.92
C THR A 114 -6.54 -0.52 11.80
N ALA A 115 -5.30 -0.71 12.25
CA ALA A 115 -4.66 -2.02 12.27
C ALA A 115 -5.49 -3.08 13.03
N SER A 116 -6.18 -2.69 14.10
CA SER A 116 -7.06 -3.58 14.86
C SER A 116 -8.27 -4.06 14.06
N ILE A 117 -8.90 -3.17 13.28
CA ILE A 117 -10.01 -3.51 12.38
C ILE A 117 -9.52 -4.47 11.28
N VAL A 118 -8.39 -4.14 10.64
CA VAL A 118 -7.82 -4.98 9.58
C VAL A 118 -7.46 -6.37 10.10
N ALA A 119 -6.80 -6.45 11.27
CA ALA A 119 -6.45 -7.73 11.87
C ALA A 119 -7.68 -8.55 12.25
N TYR A 120 -8.76 -7.91 12.70
CA TYR A 120 -10.04 -8.58 12.95
C TYR A 120 -10.63 -9.16 11.67
N GLU A 121 -10.71 -8.38 10.60
CA GLU A 121 -11.24 -8.83 9.32
C GLU A 121 -10.44 -9.98 8.72
N LEU A 122 -9.10 -9.90 8.73
CA LEU A 122 -8.24 -10.98 8.24
C LEU A 122 -8.47 -12.30 9.01
N ARG A 123 -8.57 -12.25 10.35
CA ARG A 123 -8.89 -13.44 11.16
C ARG A 123 -10.26 -14.00 10.85
N ARG A 124 -11.26 -13.13 10.61
CA ARG A 124 -12.61 -13.53 10.23
C ARG A 124 -12.60 -14.27 8.89
N LEU A 125 -11.90 -13.73 7.89
CA LEU A 125 -11.76 -14.34 6.56
C LEU A 125 -11.00 -15.67 6.62
N GLN A 126 -9.90 -15.74 7.37
CA GLN A 126 -9.16 -16.98 7.58
C GLN A 126 -10.04 -18.07 8.21
N SER A 127 -10.81 -17.70 9.24
CA SER A 127 -11.72 -18.62 9.92
C SER A 127 -12.84 -19.12 9.00
N ALA A 128 -13.38 -18.25 8.15
CA ALA A 128 -14.41 -18.63 7.18
C ALA A 128 -13.86 -19.62 6.14
N LYS A 129 -12.65 -19.36 5.61
CA LYS A 129 -11.97 -20.24 4.64
C LYS A 129 -11.68 -21.62 5.23
N LEU A 130 -11.16 -21.68 6.46
CA LEU A 130 -10.91 -22.95 7.15
C LEU A 130 -12.18 -23.77 7.39
N ARG A 131 -13.32 -23.10 7.63
CA ARG A 131 -14.61 -23.78 7.78
C ARG A 131 -15.12 -24.35 6.46
N GLN A 132 -14.95 -23.62 5.35
CA GLN A 132 -15.31 -24.10 4.02
C GLN A 132 -14.48 -25.35 3.66
N GLN A 133 -13.17 -25.30 3.84
CA GLN A 133 -12.25 -26.41 3.58
C GLN A 133 -12.51 -27.68 4.42
N ARG A 134 -13.19 -27.56 5.56
CA ARG A 134 -13.56 -28.70 6.41
C ARG A 134 -14.89 -29.34 6.00
N ASN A 135 -15.70 -28.61 5.25
CA ASN A 135 -17.02 -29.04 4.82
C ASN A 135 -17.04 -29.58 3.38
N ASP A 136 -15.91 -29.45 2.66
CA ASP A 136 -15.63 -30.03 1.35
C ASP A 136 -14.85 -31.36 1.48
#